data_AF-A0A2T2SFZ4-F1
#
_entry.id   AF-A0A2T2SFZ4-F1
#
_cell.length_a   1.000
_cell.length_b   1.000
_cell.length_c   1.000
_cell.angle_alpha   90.00
_cell.angle_beta   90.00
_cell.angle_gamma   90.00
#
_symmetry.space_group_name_H-M   'P 1'
#
loop_
_entity.id
_entity.type
_entity.pdbx_description
1 polymer ?
#
loop_
_entity_poly.entity_id
_entity_poly.type
_entity_poly.pdbx_seq_one_letter_code
_entity_poly.pdbx_strand_id
1 'polypeptide(L)'
;MSAEVLLNADSPKNAPASFHCQQAAEKDLKAFLAHHGEDPPRTHDLPMLLKRRREHEDSFEVLDEAAPQLYPFAVEVRYPFGVSVSREEAAEALRHVRTVRETVQKKLRV
;
A
#
# COMPACT_ATOMS: atom_id res chain seq x y z
N MET A 1 -8.95 -9.68 1.59
CA MET A 1 -7.53 -9.41 1.19
C MET A 1 -6.60 -10.30 2.02
N SER A 2 -5.49 -10.83 1.48
CA SER A 2 -4.62 -11.78 2.22
C SER A 2 -4.12 -11.26 3.57
N ALA A 3 -3.88 -9.95 3.68
CA ALA A 3 -3.52 -9.29 4.93
C ALA A 3 -4.55 -9.49 6.06
N GLU A 4 -5.85 -9.48 5.75
CA GLU A 4 -6.92 -9.65 6.74
C GLU A 4 -6.96 -11.07 7.31
N VAL A 5 -6.72 -12.06 6.44
CA VAL A 5 -6.67 -13.47 6.85
C VAL A 5 -5.48 -13.70 7.78
N LEU A 6 -4.34 -13.08 7.48
CA LEU A 6 -3.11 -13.20 8.27
C LEU A 6 -3.19 -12.51 9.63
N LEU A 7 -3.94 -11.41 9.74
CA LEU A 7 -4.13 -10.67 10.99
C LEU A 7 -5.17 -11.31 11.91
N ASN A 8 -6.16 -12.02 11.35
CA ASN A 8 -7.26 -12.66 12.09
C ASN A 8 -7.03 -14.15 12.38
N ALA A 9 -5.89 -14.72 11.99
CA ALA A 9 -5.55 -16.10 12.31
C ALA A 9 -5.29 -16.30 13.83
N ASP A 10 -5.47 -17.52 14.33
CA ASP A 10 -5.21 -17.89 15.74
C ASP A 10 -3.79 -17.50 16.21
N SER A 11 -2.83 -17.52 15.28
CA SER A 11 -1.50 -16.93 15.44
C SER A 11 -1.30 -15.83 14.39
N PRO A 12 -1.55 -14.55 14.75
CA PRO A 12 -1.42 -13.44 13.82
C PRO A 12 -0.02 -13.32 13.22
N LYS A 13 0.05 -13.13 11.90
CA LYS A 13 1.30 -12.94 11.17
C LYS A 13 1.40 -11.48 10.72
N ASN A 14 1.68 -10.59 11.66
CA ASN A 14 1.71 -9.14 11.47
C ASN A 14 2.64 -8.71 10.32
N ALA A 15 3.88 -9.19 10.32
CA ALA A 15 4.86 -8.85 9.30
C ALA A 15 4.42 -9.25 7.88
N PRO A 16 4.01 -10.52 7.62
CA PRO A 16 3.38 -10.89 6.35
C PRO A 16 2.12 -10.10 6.01
N ALA A 17 1.27 -9.77 6.98
CA ALA A 17 0.07 -8.98 6.75
C ALA A 17 0.42 -7.56 6.24
N SER A 18 1.34 -6.86 6.90
CA SER A 18 1.81 -5.53 6.50
C SER A 18 2.51 -5.54 5.14
N PHE A 19 3.29 -6.58 4.83
CA PHE A 19 3.88 -6.77 3.50
C PHE A 19 2.79 -6.84 2.41
N HIS A 20 1.72 -7.62 2.66
CA HIS A 20 0.60 -7.70 1.72
C HIS A 20 -0.17 -6.39 1.59
N CYS A 21 -0.26 -5.58 2.66
CA CYS A 21 -0.83 -4.23 2.59
C CYS A 21 0.00 -3.32 1.67
N GLN A 22 1.33 -3.32 1.83
CA GLN A 22 2.24 -2.54 0.98
C GLN A 22 2.11 -2.95 -0.50
N GLN A 23 2.16 -4.25 -0.80
CA GLN A 23 2.04 -4.77 -2.16
C GLN A 23 0.68 -4.46 -2.80
N ALA A 24 -0.39 -4.45 -2.00
CA ALA A 24 -1.71 -4.07 -2.46
C ALA A 24 -1.77 -2.58 -2.82
N ALA A 25 -1.26 -1.70 -1.96
CA ALA A 25 -1.22 -0.25 -2.23
C ALA A 25 -0.38 0.07 -3.48
N GLU A 26 0.77 -0.58 -3.65
CA GLU A 26 1.62 -0.41 -4.83
C GLU A 26 0.88 -0.78 -6.13
N LYS A 27 0.14 -1.91 -6.13
CA LYS A 27 -0.64 -2.35 -7.28
C LYS A 27 -1.80 -1.40 -7.58
N ASP A 28 -2.48 -0.90 -6.57
CA ASP A 28 -3.58 0.05 -6.73
C ASP A 28 -3.06 1.37 -7.36
N LEU A 29 -1.92 1.90 -6.89
CA LEU A 29 -1.30 3.09 -7.50
C LEU A 29 -0.83 2.85 -8.94
N LYS A 30 -0.24 1.69 -9.23
CA LYS A 30 0.14 1.33 -10.61
C LYS A 30 -1.08 1.19 -11.52
N ALA A 31 -2.19 0.64 -11.01
CA ALA A 31 -3.45 0.56 -11.75
C ALA A 31 -4.00 1.95 -12.08
N PHE A 32 -3.87 2.92 -11.16
CA PHE A 32 -4.20 4.31 -11.42
C PHE A 32 -3.37 4.90 -12.57
N LEU A 33 -2.04 4.78 -12.52
CA LEU A 33 -1.16 5.26 -13.61
C LEU A 33 -1.50 4.62 -14.96
N ALA A 34 -1.72 3.30 -14.98
CA ALA A 34 -2.12 2.57 -16.18
C ALA A 34 -3.46 3.07 -16.76
N HIS A 35 -4.44 3.38 -15.90
CA HIS A 35 -5.72 3.93 -16.32
C HIS A 35 -5.59 5.31 -16.98
N HIS A 36 -4.62 6.11 -16.54
CA HIS A 36 -4.28 7.40 -17.15
C HIS A 36 -3.34 7.29 -18.36
N GLY A 37 -3.13 6.08 -18.89
CA GLY A 37 -2.35 5.85 -20.11
C GLY A 37 -0.83 5.86 -19.90
N GLU A 38 -0.37 5.82 -18.66
CA GLU A 38 1.05 5.74 -18.33
C GLU A 38 1.46 4.28 -18.06
N ASP A 39 2.53 3.79 -18.70
CA ASP A 39 3.08 2.48 -18.38
C ASP A 39 3.70 2.51 -16.97
N PRO A 40 3.18 1.74 -16.00
CA PRO A 40 3.63 1.85 -14.63
C PRO A 40 5.10 1.44 -14.50
N PRO A 41 5.96 2.28 -13.89
CA PRO A 41 7.37 1.96 -13.78
C PRO A 41 7.58 0.66 -13.00
N ARG A 42 8.56 -0.15 -13.43
CA ARG A 42 8.99 -1.38 -12.73
C ARG A 42 9.79 -1.05 -11.47
N THR A 43 9.13 -0.43 -10.51
CA THR A 43 9.67 -0.03 -9.20
C THR A 43 8.78 -0.51 -8.06
N HIS A 44 9.33 -0.59 -6.85
CA HIS A 44 8.57 -0.74 -5.61
C HIS A 44 8.55 0.55 -4.78
N ASP A 45 9.04 1.65 -5.36
CA ASP A 45 9.13 2.97 -4.74
C ASP A 45 7.76 3.65 -4.73
N LEU A 46 7.06 3.51 -3.60
CA LEU A 46 5.77 4.16 -3.34
C LEU A 46 5.84 5.70 -3.47
N PRO A 47 6.82 6.41 -2.87
CA PRO A 47 7.00 7.85 -3.09
C PRO A 47 7.09 8.25 -4.57
N MET A 48 7.80 7.49 -5.40
CA MET A 48 7.87 7.78 -6.84
C MET A 48 6.51 7.60 -7.52
N LEU A 49 5.76 6.55 -7.18
CA LEU A 49 4.41 6.31 -7.72
C LEU A 49 3.43 7.43 -7.31
N LEU A 50 3.50 7.90 -6.05
CA LEU A 50 2.69 9.03 -5.57
C LEU A 50 3.00 10.33 -6.31
N LYS A 51 4.28 10.60 -6.57
CA LYS A 51 4.71 11.78 -7.32
C LYS A 51 4.15 11.75 -8.76
N ARG A 52 4.26 10.61 -9.45
CA ARG A 52 3.71 10.46 -10.81
C ARG A 52 2.20 10.59 -10.85
N ARG A 53 1.50 10.05 -9.84
CA ARG A 53 0.05 10.23 -9.69
C ARG A 53 -0.35 11.71 -9.61
N ARG A 54 0.43 12.57 -8.93
CA ARG A 54 0.15 14.02 -8.86
C ARG A 54 0.17 14.70 -10.23
N GLU A 55 0.94 14.19 -11.19
CA GLU A 55 0.99 14.74 -12.55
C GLU A 55 -0.33 14.56 -13.31
N HIS A 56 -1.13 13.55 -12.95
CA HIS A 56 -2.45 13.29 -13.54
C HIS A 56 -3.60 13.88 -12.72
N GLU A 57 -3.47 13.85 -11.39
CA GLU A 57 -4.52 14.31 -10.48
C GLU A 57 -3.92 14.71 -9.13
N ASP A 58 -4.10 15.96 -8.73
CA ASP A 58 -3.49 16.53 -7.52
C ASP A 58 -4.33 16.29 -6.25
N SER A 59 -5.61 15.89 -6.40
CA SER A 59 -6.62 15.87 -5.32
C SER A 59 -6.55 14.71 -4.31
N PHE A 60 -5.40 14.06 -4.13
CA PHE A 60 -5.29 12.87 -3.28
C PHE A 60 -4.39 13.01 -2.04
N GLU A 61 -4.68 14.01 -1.21
CA GLU A 61 -3.98 14.23 0.07
C GLU A 61 -3.98 12.97 0.96
N VAL A 62 -5.08 12.20 0.94
CA VAL A 62 -5.19 10.97 1.74
C VAL A 62 -4.19 9.89 1.32
N LEU A 63 -3.79 9.85 0.03
CA LEU A 63 -2.76 8.92 -0.46
C LEU A 63 -1.38 9.38 -0.03
N ASP A 64 -1.16 10.70 -0.03
CA ASP A 64 0.09 11.31 0.39
C ASP A 64 0.39 11.07 1.88
N GLU A 65 -0.64 10.88 2.71
CA GLU A 65 -0.50 10.47 4.11
C GLU A 65 -0.36 8.94 4.27
N ALA A 66 -1.21 8.15 3.62
CA ALA A 66 -1.33 6.72 3.86
C ALA A 66 -0.20 5.88 3.23
N ALA A 67 0.26 6.23 2.02
CA ALA A 67 1.23 5.43 1.29
C ALA A 67 2.66 5.47 1.88
N PRO A 68 3.18 6.60 2.41
CA PRO A 68 4.45 6.61 3.13
C PRO A 68 4.48 5.70 4.36
N GLN A 69 3.35 5.55 5.07
CA GLN A 69 3.26 4.65 6.22
C GLN A 69 3.38 3.17 5.83
N LEU A 70 3.12 2.84 4.57
CA LEU A 70 3.24 1.47 4.04
C LEU A 70 4.65 1.17 3.50
N TYR A 71 5.47 2.18 3.22
CA TYR A 71 6.77 2.02 2.58
C TYR A 71 7.77 1.15 3.37
N PRO A 72 7.93 1.30 4.70
CA PRO A 72 8.88 0.47 5.46
C PRO A 72 8.61 -1.03 5.34
N PHE A 73 7.33 -1.42 5.20
CA PHE A 73 6.92 -2.81 5.08
C PHE A 73 7.27 -3.47 3.73
N ALA A 74 7.84 -2.74 2.76
CA ALA A 74 8.32 -3.33 1.51
C ALA A 74 9.59 -4.18 1.71
N VAL A 75 10.41 -3.82 2.71
CA VAL A 75 11.77 -4.37 2.90
C VAL A 75 11.97 -4.93 4.31
N GLU A 76 11.52 -4.21 5.34
CA GLU A 76 11.93 -4.48 6.73
C GLU A 76 11.37 -5.78 7.32
N VAL A 77 10.27 -6.28 6.76
CA VAL A 77 9.58 -7.50 7.23
C VAL A 77 10.08 -8.79 6.60
N ARG A 78 11.00 -8.72 5.63
CA ARG A 78 11.43 -9.89 4.83
C ARG A 78 12.66 -10.61 5.37
N TYR A 79 13.40 -10.01 6.30
CA TYR A 79 14.63 -10.60 6.84
C TYR A 79 14.46 -11.11 8.28
N PRO A 80 15.10 -12.22 8.66
CA PRO A 80 14.98 -12.78 10.02
C PRO A 80 15.42 -11.83 11.14
N PHE A 81 16.26 -10.84 10.80
CA PHE A 81 16.73 -9.76 11.68
C PHE A 81 15.96 -8.44 11.47
N GLY A 82 14.83 -8.50 10.78
CA GLY A 82 13.97 -7.36 10.47
C GLY A 82 13.21 -6.82 11.68
N VAL A 83 12.55 -5.68 11.47
CA VAL A 83 11.74 -5.03 12.51
C VAL A 83 10.55 -5.89 12.87
N SER A 84 10.32 -6.10 14.18
CA SER A 84 9.11 -6.76 14.66
C SER A 84 7.92 -5.84 14.48
N VAL A 85 6.92 -6.26 13.69
CA VAL A 85 5.69 -5.50 13.47
C VAL A 85 4.66 -5.87 14.55
N SER A 86 4.24 -4.88 15.33
CA SER A 86 3.17 -5.00 16.30
C SER A 86 1.81 -5.24 15.62
N ARG A 87 0.83 -5.69 16.39
CA ARG A 87 -0.52 -5.91 15.86
C ARG A 87 -1.17 -4.57 15.47
N GLU A 88 -0.87 -3.53 16.24
CA GLU A 88 -1.35 -2.17 16.05
C GLU A 88 -0.84 -1.59 14.73
N GLU A 89 0.47 -1.74 14.44
CA GLU A 89 1.07 -1.34 13.16
C GLU A 89 0.49 -2.11 11.98
N ALA A 90 0.28 -3.42 12.12
CA ALA A 90 -0.35 -4.23 11.07
C ALA A 90 -1.82 -3.85 10.83
N ALA A 91 -2.56 -3.55 11.89
CA ALA A 91 -3.94 -3.05 11.79
C ALA A 91 -3.98 -1.65 11.16
N GLU A 92 -2.99 -0.80 11.44
CA GLU A 92 -2.86 0.50 10.83
C GLU A 92 -2.51 0.41 9.33
N ALA A 93 -1.56 -0.44 8.96
CA ALA A 93 -1.25 -0.74 7.57
C ALA A 93 -2.50 -1.23 6.81
N LEU A 94 -3.35 -2.03 7.47
CA LEU A 94 -4.61 -2.49 6.90
C LEU A 94 -5.61 -1.34 6.66
N ARG A 95 -5.66 -0.34 7.56
CA ARG A 95 -6.48 0.86 7.36
C ARG A 95 -5.95 1.67 6.19
N HIS A 96 -4.65 1.94 6.15
CA HIS A 96 -4.00 2.73 5.09
C HIS A 96 -4.22 2.12 3.71
N VAL A 97 -4.02 0.80 3.54
CA VAL A 97 -4.25 0.16 2.23
C VAL A 97 -5.72 0.19 1.79
N ARG A 98 -6.67 0.12 2.73
CA ARG A 98 -8.10 0.25 2.41
C ARG A 98 -8.40 1.66 1.91
N THR A 99 -7.90 2.68 2.59
CA THR A 99 -8.01 4.08 2.16
C THR A 99 -7.43 4.27 0.76
N VAL A 100 -6.23 3.70 0.49
CA VAL A 100 -5.62 3.76 -0.84
C VAL A 100 -6.52 3.12 -1.90
N ARG A 101 -6.97 1.89 -1.64
CA ARG A 101 -7.82 1.14 -2.58
C ARG A 101 -9.14 1.84 -2.87
N GLU A 102 -9.84 2.32 -1.85
CA GLU A 102 -11.13 3.00 -2.01
C GLU A 102 -10.97 4.29 -2.82
N THR A 103 -9.90 5.04 -2.54
CA THR A 103 -9.57 6.28 -3.23
C THR A 103 -9.25 6.04 -4.70
N VAL A 104 -8.41 5.05 -5.00
CA VAL A 104 -8.10 4.64 -6.38
C VAL A 104 -9.35 4.14 -7.10
N GLN A 105 -10.14 3.26 -6.48
CA GLN A 105 -11.34 2.70 -7.10
C GLN A 105 -12.38 3.76 -7.46
N LYS A 106 -12.57 4.79 -6.61
CA LYS A 106 -13.47 5.91 -6.91
C LYS A 106 -13.06 6.66 -8.17
N LYS A 107 -11.78 6.62 -8.55
CA LYS A 107 -11.25 7.37 -9.70
C LYS A 107 -11.07 6.52 -10.95
N LEU A 108 -10.88 5.21 -10.77
CA LEU A 108 -11.01 4.24 -11.86
C LEU A 108 -12.47 4.08 -12.31
N ARG A 109 -13.42 4.28 -11.40
CA ARG A 109 -14.86 4.37 -11.69
C ARG A 109 -15.19 5.80 -12.09
N VAL A 110 -14.76 6.20 -13.28
CA VAL A 110 -15.42 7.27 -14.04
C VAL A 110 -16.87 6.84 -14.32
#